data_AF-Q5ALU3-F1
#
_entry.id   AF-Q5ALU3-F1
#
_cell.length_a   1.000
_cell.length_b   1.000
_cell.length_c   1.000
_cell.angle_alpha   90.00
_cell.angle_beta   90.00
_cell.angle_gamma   90.00
#
_symmetry.space_group_name_H-M   'P 1'
#
loop_
_entity.id
_entity.type
_entity.pdbx_description
1 polymer ?
#
loop_
_entity_poly.entity_id
_entity_poly.type
_entity_poly.pdbx_seq_one_letter_code
_entity_poly.pdbx_strand_id
1 'polypeptide(L)'
;MSNYYNKNKKSYSDVELPTNPNLPSWIITPKEEKAVFERWRKRAFARCDELINKYIECSNSYSNPVDAVKKCQKINEESLACVAQYQTKEYLDIEKDLFIKEKLEKKKLYKLYLEKQMQEKQQQQQQEKQG
;
A
#
# COMPACT_ATOMS: atom_id res chain seq x y z
N MET A 1 -7.09 -0.22 -24.94
CA MET A 1 -6.85 1.05 -24.22
C MET A 1 -6.19 0.79 -22.85
N SER A 2 -4.95 0.26 -22.80
CA SER A 2 -4.28 -0.14 -21.54
C SER A 2 -3.35 0.93 -20.92
N ASN A 3 -3.32 2.15 -21.46
CA ASN A 3 -2.32 3.16 -21.07
C ASN A 3 -2.67 3.98 -19.83
N TYR A 4 -3.80 3.73 -19.16
CA TYR A 4 -4.20 4.54 -18.00
C TYR A 4 -3.47 4.19 -16.68
N TYR A 5 -2.89 2.99 -16.60
CA TYR A 5 -1.89 2.68 -15.58
C TYR A 5 -0.51 2.93 -16.17
N ASN A 6 0.05 4.11 -15.91
CA ASN A 6 1.48 4.32 -16.14
C ASN A 6 2.23 3.35 -15.21
N LYS A 7 2.62 2.18 -15.74
CA LYS A 7 3.34 1.12 -15.02
C LYS A 7 4.63 1.63 -14.34
N ASN A 8 5.17 2.76 -14.80
CA ASN A 8 6.37 3.38 -14.24
C ASN A 8 6.08 4.35 -13.08
N LYS A 9 4.83 4.76 -12.85
CA LYS A 9 4.48 5.57 -11.67
C LYS A 9 4.35 4.66 -10.46
N LYS A 10 5.33 4.71 -9.56
CA LYS A 10 5.24 4.07 -8.24
C LYS A 10 4.06 4.66 -7.46
N SER A 11 3.21 3.79 -6.94
CA SER A 11 2.11 4.15 -6.03
C SER A 11 2.67 4.66 -4.70
N TYR A 12 1.89 5.38 -3.88
CA TYR A 12 2.32 5.73 -2.52
C TYR A 12 2.56 4.48 -1.67
N SER A 13 1.86 3.37 -1.95
CA SER A 13 2.14 2.07 -1.34
C SER A 13 3.52 1.49 -1.69
N ASP A 14 4.12 1.92 -2.80
CA ASP A 14 5.35 1.35 -3.38
C ASP A 14 6.58 2.25 -3.11
N VAL A 15 6.37 3.40 -2.49
CA VAL A 15 7.42 4.35 -2.11
C VAL A 15 7.59 4.29 -0.60
N GLU A 16 8.84 4.22 -0.15
CA GLU A 16 9.13 4.38 1.27
C GLU A 16 8.81 5.81 1.70
N LEU A 17 7.76 5.97 2.50
CA LEU A 17 7.38 7.28 3.01
C LEU A 17 8.29 7.67 4.18
N PRO A 18 8.80 8.92 4.19
CA PRO A 18 9.61 9.41 5.30
C PRO A 18 8.74 9.40 6.57
N THR A 19 9.05 8.48 7.48
CA THR A 19 8.44 8.44 8.80
C THR A 19 9.23 9.39 9.69
N ASN A 20 8.59 10.41 10.26
CA ASN A 20 9.25 11.24 11.27
C ASN A 20 9.48 10.38 12.53
N PRO A 21 10.74 10.10 12.93
CA PRO A 21 11.04 9.20 14.05
C PRO A 21 10.54 9.75 15.40
N ASN A 22 10.33 11.07 15.49
CA ASN A 22 9.86 11.74 16.69
C ASN A 22 8.35 11.65 16.87
N LEU A 23 7.60 11.27 15.83
CA LEU A 23 6.17 11.05 15.96
C LEU A 23 5.89 9.65 16.55
N PRO A 24 4.86 9.52 17.39
CA PRO A 24 4.34 8.22 17.77
C PRO A 24 3.87 7.41 16.56
N SER A 25 4.08 6.09 16.59
CA SER A 25 3.80 5.22 15.44
C SER A 25 2.30 5.13 15.11
N TRP A 26 1.41 5.37 16.07
CA TRP A 26 -0.05 5.39 15.86
C TRP A 26 -0.55 6.67 15.16
N ILE A 27 0.28 7.70 15.03
CA ILE A 27 -0.04 8.88 14.22
C ILE A 27 0.27 8.53 12.76
N ILE A 28 -0.77 8.55 11.93
CA ILE A 28 -0.67 8.36 10.49
C ILE A 28 -0.82 9.74 9.84
N THR A 29 0.19 10.18 9.10
CA THR A 29 0.17 11.46 8.37
C THR A 29 -0.70 11.37 7.11
N PRO A 30 -1.18 12.48 6.51
CA PRO A 30 -2.01 12.43 5.31
C PRO A 30 -1.38 11.67 4.11
N LYS A 31 -0.05 11.73 3.98
CA LYS A 31 0.67 10.95 2.94
C LYS A 31 0.66 9.46 3.23
N GLU A 32 0.82 9.09 4.49
CA GLU A 32 0.76 7.70 4.95
C GLU A 32 -0.68 7.16 4.87
N GLU A 33 -1.69 7.96 5.22
CA GLU A 33 -3.10 7.59 5.05
C GLU A 33 -3.39 7.26 3.60
N LYS A 34 -2.92 8.08 2.65
CA LYS A 34 -3.05 7.77 1.23
C LYS A 34 -2.44 6.43 0.84
N ALA A 35 -1.26 6.08 1.37
CA ALA A 35 -0.65 4.77 1.14
C ALA A 35 -1.50 3.63 1.72
N VAL A 36 -2.06 3.82 2.93
CA VAL A 36 -2.98 2.87 3.56
C VAL A 36 -4.23 2.69 2.72
N PHE A 37 -4.85 3.77 2.26
CA PHE A 37 -6.03 3.73 1.36
C PHE A 37 -5.73 2.99 0.06
N GLU A 38 -4.56 3.20 -0.54
CA GLU A 38 -4.15 2.48 -1.75
C GLU A 38 -3.98 0.97 -1.49
N ARG A 39 -3.37 0.57 -0.37
CA ARG A 39 -3.23 -0.84 0.02
C ARG A 39 -4.58 -1.48 0.30
N TRP A 40 -5.43 -0.82 1.08
CA TRP A 40 -6.79 -1.26 1.37
C TRP A 40 -7.59 -1.47 0.09
N ARG A 41 -7.57 -0.49 -0.83
CA ARG A 41 -8.24 -0.61 -2.13
C ARG A 41 -7.68 -1.77 -2.94
N LYS A 42 -6.34 -1.89 -3.08
CA LYS A 42 -5.72 -2.99 -3.82
C LYS A 42 -6.13 -4.36 -3.26
N ARG A 43 -6.13 -4.52 -1.94
CA ARG A 43 -6.53 -5.78 -1.28
C ARG A 43 -8.03 -6.07 -1.41
N ALA A 44 -8.88 -5.06 -1.34
CA ALA A 44 -10.33 -5.25 -1.57
C ALA A 44 -10.60 -5.77 -2.98
N PHE A 45 -9.92 -5.20 -4.00
CA PHE A 45 -10.02 -5.68 -5.38
C PHE A 45 -9.44 -7.10 -5.53
N ALA A 46 -8.28 -7.38 -4.94
CA ALA A 46 -7.62 -8.69 -5.02
C ALA A 46 -8.51 -9.85 -4.53
N ARG A 47 -9.38 -9.59 -3.54
CA ARG A 47 -10.33 -10.59 -3.03
C ARG A 47 -11.44 -10.96 -4.02
N CYS A 48 -11.66 -10.11 -5.02
CA CYS A 48 -12.69 -10.25 -6.04
C CYS A 48 -12.10 -10.51 -7.43
N ASP A 49 -10.82 -10.91 -7.51
CA ASP A 49 -10.07 -11.08 -8.76
C ASP A 49 -10.79 -12.00 -9.76
N GLU A 50 -11.47 -13.05 -9.30
CA GLU A 50 -12.20 -13.95 -10.19
C GLU A 50 -13.36 -13.24 -10.92
N LEU A 51 -14.18 -12.48 -10.20
CA LEU A 51 -15.30 -11.73 -10.78
C LEU A 51 -14.80 -10.59 -11.67
N ILE A 52 -13.71 -9.93 -11.26
CA ILE A 52 -13.07 -8.88 -12.05
C ILE A 52 -12.52 -9.46 -13.35
N ASN A 53 -11.86 -10.63 -13.31
CA ASN A 53 -11.35 -11.30 -14.51
C ASN A 53 -12.48 -11.72 -15.45
N LYS A 54 -13.59 -12.25 -14.93
CA LYS A 54 -14.79 -12.54 -15.75
C LYS A 54 -15.35 -11.27 -16.41
N TYR A 55 -15.37 -10.15 -15.71
CA TYR A 55 -15.77 -8.87 -16.31
C TYR A 55 -14.79 -8.42 -17.40
N ILE A 56 -13.47 -8.54 -17.17
CA ILE A 56 -12.43 -8.20 -18.15
C ILE A 56 -12.55 -9.08 -19.40
N GLU A 57 -12.72 -10.39 -19.24
CA GLU A 57 -12.92 -11.34 -20.34
C GLU A 57 -14.17 -11.00 -21.15
N CYS A 58 -15.30 -10.75 -20.46
CA CYS A 58 -16.52 -10.30 -21.11
C CYS A 58 -16.29 -8.99 -21.86
N SER A 59 -15.68 -7.99 -21.23
CA SER A 59 -15.44 -6.69 -21.84
C SER A 59 -14.53 -6.78 -23.07
N ASN A 60 -13.53 -7.66 -23.04
CA ASN A 60 -12.60 -7.87 -24.15
C ASN A 60 -13.24 -8.63 -25.33
N SER A 61 -14.38 -9.30 -25.12
CA SER A 61 -15.13 -9.96 -26.20
C SER A 61 -15.88 -9.00 -27.12
N TYR A 62 -15.92 -7.70 -26.78
CA TYR A 62 -16.56 -6.67 -27.59
C TYR A 62 -15.55 -5.64 -28.09
N SER A 63 -15.66 -5.29 -29.37
CA SER A 63 -14.83 -4.25 -29.99
C SER A 63 -15.23 -2.84 -29.58
N ASN A 64 -16.52 -2.63 -29.28
CA ASN A 64 -17.08 -1.35 -28.88
C ASN A 64 -17.23 -1.30 -27.34
N PRO A 65 -16.62 -0.32 -26.65
CA PRO A 65 -16.76 -0.15 -25.20
C PRO A 65 -18.20 0.04 -24.73
N VAL A 66 -19.05 0.66 -25.53
CA VAL A 66 -20.47 0.88 -25.15
C VAL A 66 -21.22 -0.45 -25.13
N ASP A 67 -20.96 -1.34 -26.09
CA ASP A 67 -21.56 -2.67 -26.11
C ASP A 67 -21.00 -3.56 -25.00
N ALA A 68 -19.69 -3.46 -24.71
CA ALA A 68 -19.07 -4.13 -23.57
C ALA A 68 -19.77 -3.76 -22.26
N VAL A 69 -19.92 -2.46 -21.97
CA VAL A 69 -20.55 -1.99 -20.73
C VAL A 69 -22.00 -2.48 -20.63
N LYS A 70 -22.78 -2.39 -21.72
CA LYS A 70 -24.18 -2.83 -21.72
C LYS A 70 -24.32 -4.34 -21.54
N LYS A 71 -23.52 -5.14 -22.24
CA LYS A 71 -23.67 -6.60 -22.27
C LYS A 71 -22.98 -7.29 -21.10
N CYS A 72 -21.94 -6.69 -20.53
CA CYS A 72 -21.23 -7.19 -19.35
C CYS A 72 -21.70 -6.55 -18.04
N GLN A 73 -22.78 -5.76 -18.08
CA GLN A 73 -23.28 -5.00 -16.93
C GLN A 73 -23.49 -5.87 -15.69
N LYS A 74 -24.16 -7.02 -15.84
CA LYS A 74 -24.44 -7.92 -14.72
C LYS A 74 -23.17 -8.41 -14.02
N ILE A 75 -22.16 -8.83 -14.79
CA ILE A 75 -20.89 -9.32 -14.23
C ILE A 75 -20.11 -8.16 -13.58
N ASN A 76 -20.17 -6.97 -14.18
CA ASN A 76 -19.59 -5.77 -13.57
C ASN A 76 -20.24 -5.47 -12.21
N GLU A 77 -21.57 -5.47 -12.13
CA GLU A 77 -22.32 -5.25 -10.88
C GLU A 77 -21.96 -6.29 -9.81
N GLU A 78 -21.87 -7.57 -10.18
CA GLU A 78 -21.42 -8.63 -9.28
C GLU A 78 -19.99 -8.38 -8.77
N SER A 79 -19.07 -7.98 -9.67
CA SER A 79 -17.68 -7.67 -9.28
C SER A 79 -17.60 -6.47 -8.32
N LEU A 80 -18.39 -5.42 -8.57
CA LEU A 80 -18.42 -4.22 -7.74
C LEU A 80 -19.09 -4.50 -6.39
N ALA A 81 -20.15 -5.30 -6.37
CA ALA A 81 -20.80 -5.74 -5.15
C ALA A 81 -19.85 -6.56 -4.27
N CYS A 82 -19.05 -7.45 -4.87
CA CYS A 82 -17.99 -8.16 -4.13
C CYS A 82 -16.99 -7.18 -3.52
N VAL A 83 -16.46 -6.23 -4.30
CA VAL A 83 -15.47 -5.26 -3.79
C VAL A 83 -16.06 -4.41 -2.65
N ALA A 84 -17.33 -4.03 -2.75
CA ALA A 84 -18.02 -3.24 -1.73
C ALA A 84 -18.07 -3.94 -0.36
N GLN A 85 -18.13 -5.28 -0.32
CA GLN A 85 -18.09 -6.05 0.94
C GLN A 85 -16.78 -5.87 1.69
N TYR A 86 -15.68 -5.62 0.98
CA TYR A 86 -14.34 -5.44 1.55
C TYR A 86 -13.94 -3.97 1.66
N GLN A 87 -14.67 -3.07 1.02
CA GLN A 87 -14.49 -1.62 1.15
C GLN A 87 -15.26 -1.04 2.35
N THR A 88 -15.09 -1.66 3.51
CA THR A 88 -15.68 -1.18 4.77
C THR A 88 -14.63 -0.53 5.67
N LYS A 89 -15.12 0.21 6.68
CA LYS A 89 -14.27 0.80 7.71
C LYS A 89 -13.46 -0.26 8.47
N GLU A 90 -14.06 -1.42 8.73
CA GLU A 90 -13.38 -2.54 9.39
C GLU A 90 -12.12 -2.97 8.65
N TYR A 91 -12.20 -3.19 7.34
CA TYR A 91 -11.03 -3.55 6.54
C TYR A 91 -10.02 -2.40 6.38
N LEU A 92 -10.47 -1.15 6.42
CA LEU A 92 -9.56 0.00 6.44
C LEU A 92 -8.78 0.07 7.75
N ASP A 93 -9.44 -0.18 8.89
CA ASP A 93 -8.81 -0.18 10.20
C ASP A 93 -7.79 -1.33 10.32
N ILE A 94 -8.07 -2.51 9.74
CA ILE A 94 -7.08 -3.60 9.60
C ILE A 94 -5.81 -3.12 8.89
N GLU A 95 -5.94 -2.40 7.76
CA GLU A 95 -4.76 -1.90 7.04
C GLU A 95 -4.02 -0.80 7.80
N LYS A 96 -4.73 0.04 8.57
CA LYS A 96 -4.11 1.03 9.46
C LYS A 96 -3.29 0.33 10.55
N ASP A 97 -3.82 -0.72 11.17
CA ASP A 97 -3.12 -1.48 12.20
C ASP A 97 -1.88 -2.17 11.65
N LEU A 98 -1.98 -2.78 10.46
CA LEU A 98 -0.82 -3.35 9.76
C LEU A 98 0.24 -2.28 9.50
N PHE A 99 -0.16 -1.09 9.04
CA PHE A 99 0.75 0.02 8.80
C PHE A 99 1.42 0.53 10.09
N ILE A 100 0.69 0.63 11.19
CA ILE A 100 1.24 1.01 12.50
C ILE A 100 2.26 -0.04 12.99
N LYS A 101 1.98 -1.33 12.81
CA LYS A 101 2.93 -2.42 13.12
C LYS A 101 4.22 -2.28 12.31
N GLU A 102 4.12 -1.99 11.02
CA GLU A 102 5.29 -1.72 10.17
C GLU A 102 6.09 -0.50 10.68
N LYS A 103 5.42 0.58 11.08
CA LYS A 103 6.09 1.77 11.65
C LYS A 103 6.81 1.46 12.96
N LEU A 104 6.21 0.65 13.83
CA LEU A 104 6.85 0.22 15.08
C LEU A 104 8.13 -0.56 14.79
N GLU A 105 8.09 -1.47 13.82
CA GLU A 105 9.26 -2.27 13.46
C GLU A 105 10.37 -1.40 12.84
N LYS A 106 10.02 -0.51 11.91
CA LYS A 106 10.98 0.47 11.36
C LYS A 106 11.62 1.33 12.43
N LYS A 107 10.84 1.75 13.44
CA LYS A 107 11.36 2.55 14.56
C LYS A 107 12.34 1.76 15.43
N LYS A 108 12.12 0.46 15.67
CA LYS A 108 13.08 -0.41 16.37
C LYS A 108 14.37 -0.55 15.58
N LEU A 109 14.27 -0.87 14.29
CA LEU A 109 15.43 -1.00 13.41
C LEU A 109 16.24 0.29 13.33
N TYR A 110 15.57 1.44 13.26
CA TYR A 110 16.23 2.74 13.27
C TYR A 110 16.99 3.02 14.57
N LYS A 111 16.42 2.65 15.74
CA LYS A 111 17.13 2.77 17.03
C LYS A 111 18.40 1.91 17.07
N LEU A 112 18.31 0.65 16.65
CA LEU A 112 19.46 -0.25 16.57
C LEU A 112 20.56 0.29 15.63
N TYR A 113 20.15 0.87 14.50
CA TYR A 113 21.07 1.52 13.58
C TYR A 113 21.79 2.72 14.24
N LEU A 114 21.06 3.58 14.96
CA LEU A 114 21.65 4.70 15.68
C LEU A 114 22.60 4.26 16.79
N GLU A 115 22.24 3.22 17.55
CA GLU A 115 23.10 2.62 18.58
C GLU A 115 24.42 2.11 17.99
N LYS A 116 24.35 1.39 16.86
CA LYS A 116 25.53 0.92 16.13
C LYS A 116 26.42 2.09 15.69
N GLN A 117 25.82 3.14 15.11
CA GLN A 117 26.55 4.34 14.68
C GLN A 117 27.24 5.06 15.86
N MET A 118 26.59 5.10 17.03
CA MET A 118 27.19 5.68 18.23
C MET A 118 28.37 4.83 18.74
N GLN A 119 28.25 3.51 18.73
CA GLN A 119 29.33 2.60 19.13
C GLN A 119 30.54 2.72 18.20
N GLU A 120 30.33 2.76 16.89
CA GLU A 120 31.39 2.95 15.89
C GLU A 120 32.14 4.28 16.11
N LYS A 121 31.40 5.38 16.36
CA LYS A 121 32.00 6.69 16.67
C LYS A 121 32.79 6.68 17.98
N GLN A 122 32.30 6.01 19.02
CA GLN A 122 33.02 5.88 20.29
C GLN A 122 34.31 5.07 20.13
N GLN A 123 34.29 4.00 19.33
CA GLN A 123 35.49 3.20 19.04
C GLN A 123 36.53 4.01 18.26
N GLN A 124 36.11 4.78 17.24
CA GLN A 124 37.01 5.68 16.49
C GLN A 124 37.67 6.71 17.42
N GLN A 125 36.89 7.37 18.28
CA GLN A 125 37.42 8.33 19.24
C GLN A 125 38.37 7.71 20.29
N GLN A 126 38.22 6.42 20.60
CA GLN A 126 39.15 5.71 21.49
C GLN A 126 40.46 5.38 20.78
N GLN A 127 40.41 4.97 19.50
CA GLN A 127 41.60 4.69 18.70
C GLN A 127 42.42 5.96 18.45
N GLU A 128 41.76 7.09 18.15
CA GLU A 128 42.40 8.41 17.99
C GLU A 128 43.06 8.95 19.26
N LYS A 129 42.63 8.49 20.44
CA LYS A 129 43.26 8.87 21.72
C LYS A 129 44.42 7.96 22.11
N GLN A 130 44.56 6.80 21.45
CA GLN A 130 45.61 5.83 21.71
C GLN A 130 46.76 5.89 20.69
N GLY A 131 46.50 6.42 19.49
CA GLY A 131 47.53 6.75 18.48
C GLY A 131 48.06 8.17 18.66
#